data_AF-A0A962HMX6-F1
#
_entry.id   AF-A0A962HMX6-F1
#
_cell.length_a   1.000
_cell.length_b   1.000
_cell.length_c   1.000
_cell.angle_alpha   90.00
_cell.angle_beta   90.00
_cell.angle_gamma   90.00
#
_symmetry.space_group_name_H-M   'P 1'
#
loop_
_entity.id
_entity.type
_entity.pdbx_description
1 polymer ?
#
loop_
_entity_poly.entity_id
_entity_poly.type
_entity_poly.pdbx_seq_one_letter_code
_entity_poly.pdbx_strand_id
1 'polypeptide(L)'
;MIDDQQNINTQVRQAYGASNLHMLNAMTAAYSQMLRLIESGFVVLNIRIGARNPVLVVQNNAAVTRLKGASAVRRTGPVGIERVMIARCGQCQIEWIERGN
;
A
#
# COMPACT_ATOMS: atom_id res chain seq x y z
N MET A 1 -20.50 11.13 -39.55
CA MET A 1 -19.05 11.30 -39.31
C MET A 1 -18.71 12.05 -38.01
N ILE A 2 -19.63 12.83 -37.41
CA ILE A 2 -19.39 13.49 -36.11
C ILE A 2 -19.77 12.59 -34.92
N ASP A 3 -20.77 11.71 -35.09
CA ASP A 3 -21.27 10.85 -34.01
C ASP A 3 -20.28 9.75 -33.58
N ASP A 4 -19.44 9.27 -34.51
CA ASP A 4 -18.47 8.20 -34.21
C ASP A 4 -17.34 8.69 -33.28
N GLN A 5 -16.90 9.95 -33.40
CA GLN A 5 -15.85 10.50 -32.54
C GLN A 5 -16.33 10.77 -31.10
N GLN A 6 -17.60 11.13 -30.90
CA GLN A 6 -18.16 11.31 -29.55
C GLN A 6 -18.36 9.95 -28.86
N ASN A 7 -18.74 8.92 -29.61
CA ASN A 7 -18.90 7.56 -29.09
C ASN A 7 -17.56 6.94 -28.66
N ILE A 8 -16.50 7.11 -29.46
CA ILE A 8 -15.14 6.65 -29.11
C ILE A 8 -14.64 7.35 -27.84
N ASN A 9 -14.78 8.68 -27.74
CA ASN A 9 -14.33 9.41 -26.55
C ASN A 9 -15.06 9.01 -25.26
N THR A 10 -16.34 8.65 -25.38
CA THR A 10 -17.17 8.20 -24.24
C THR A 10 -16.79 6.78 -23.80
N GLN A 11 -16.60 5.86 -24.74
CA GLN A 11 -16.13 4.49 -24.45
C GLN A 11 -14.72 4.47 -23.88
N VAL A 12 -13.82 5.30 -24.39
CA VAL A 12 -12.44 5.44 -23.89
C VAL A 12 -12.43 5.99 -22.46
N ARG A 13 -13.27 7.00 -22.14
CA ARG A 13 -13.43 7.49 -20.76
C ARG A 13 -14.00 6.43 -19.80
N GLN A 14 -14.97 5.65 -20.24
CA GLN A 14 -15.52 4.55 -19.43
C GLN A 14 -14.49 3.42 -19.21
N ALA A 15 -13.69 3.10 -20.22
CA ALA A 15 -12.62 2.10 -20.13
C ALA A 15 -11.51 2.53 -19.15
N TYR A 16 -11.08 3.79 -19.17
CA TYR A 16 -10.09 4.31 -18.21
C TYR A 16 -10.66 4.51 -16.80
N GLY A 17 -11.93 4.92 -16.68
CA GLY A 17 -12.62 5.05 -15.39
C GLY A 17 -12.73 3.70 -14.65
N ALA A 18 -13.14 2.64 -15.35
CA ALA A 18 -13.17 1.29 -14.81
C ALA A 18 -11.76 0.73 -14.54
N SER A 19 -10.80 1.04 -15.41
CA SER A 19 -9.40 0.62 -15.24
C SER A 19 -8.74 1.25 -14.03
N ASN A 20 -9.15 2.44 -13.56
CA ASN A 20 -8.56 3.12 -12.40
C ASN A 20 -9.34 2.92 -11.09
N LEU A 21 -10.54 2.34 -11.15
CA LEU A 21 -11.38 2.11 -9.97
C LEU A 21 -10.65 1.26 -8.91
N HIS A 22 -9.88 0.26 -9.34
CA HIS A 22 -9.08 -0.56 -8.41
C HIS A 22 -8.02 0.28 -7.67
N MET A 23 -7.43 1.29 -8.32
CA MET A 23 -6.47 2.20 -7.69
C MET A 23 -7.17 3.07 -6.65
N LEU A 24 -8.34 3.64 -6.98
CA LEU A 24 -9.13 4.43 -6.04
C LEU A 24 -9.50 3.61 -4.80
N ASN A 25 -9.99 2.37 -4.98
CA ASN A 25 -10.30 1.47 -3.88
C ASN A 25 -9.06 1.14 -3.03
N ALA A 26 -7.91 0.92 -3.66
CA ALA A 26 -6.65 0.69 -2.96
C ALA A 26 -6.20 1.92 -2.16
N MET A 27 -6.37 3.13 -2.70
CA MET A 27 -6.08 4.40 -2.00
C MET A 27 -6.99 4.58 -0.79
N THR A 28 -8.30 4.36 -0.95
CA THR A 28 -9.26 4.45 0.15
C THR A 28 -8.93 3.44 1.25
N ALA A 29 -8.66 2.18 0.88
CA ALA A 29 -8.28 1.14 1.84
C ALA A 29 -6.98 1.49 2.59
N ALA A 30 -5.96 1.97 1.86
CA ALA A 30 -4.69 2.39 2.44
C ALA A 30 -4.88 3.56 3.42
N TYR A 31 -5.68 4.55 3.04
CA TYR A 31 -5.94 5.72 3.88
C TYR A 31 -6.69 5.35 5.15
N SER A 32 -7.76 4.56 5.06
CA SER A 32 -8.49 4.08 6.25
C SER A 32 -7.59 3.26 7.17
N GLN A 33 -6.71 2.44 6.61
CA GLN A 33 -5.77 1.65 7.40
C GLN A 33 -4.66 2.49 8.04
N MET A 34 -4.18 3.52 7.34
CA MET A 34 -3.21 4.50 7.88
C MET A 34 -3.76 5.16 9.14
N LEU A 35 -5.01 5.64 9.11
CA LEU A 35 -5.63 6.29 10.27
C LEU A 35 -5.66 5.34 11.49
N ARG A 36 -6.11 4.10 11.30
CA ARG A 36 -6.14 3.09 12.37
C ARG A 36 -4.77 2.78 12.96
N LEU A 37 -3.73 2.75 12.11
CA LEU A 37 -2.36 2.53 12.54
C LEU A 37 -1.84 3.71 13.36
N ILE A 38 -2.09 4.94 12.92
CA ILE A 38 -1.70 6.15 13.66
C ILE A 38 -2.39 6.20 15.02
N GLU A 39 -3.71 5.95 15.05
CA GLU A 39 -4.48 5.85 16.31
C GLU A 39 -3.95 4.76 17.24
N SER A 40 -3.38 3.69 16.68
CA SER A 40 -2.76 2.59 17.43
C SER A 40 -1.29 2.85 17.82
N GLY A 41 -0.74 4.04 17.53
CA GLY A 41 0.62 4.43 17.90
C GLY A 41 1.72 4.03 16.90
N PHE A 42 1.36 3.68 15.66
CA PHE A 42 2.33 3.45 14.59
C PHE A 42 2.70 4.76 13.90
N VAL A 43 3.94 4.86 13.43
CA VAL A 43 4.40 5.97 12.59
C VAL A 43 4.48 5.48 11.15
N VAL A 44 3.60 5.98 10.29
CA VAL A 44 3.58 5.64 8.86
C VAL A 44 4.57 6.55 8.12
N LEU A 45 5.53 5.95 7.44
CA LEU A 45 6.61 6.64 6.72
C LEU A 45 6.30 6.81 5.23
N ASN A 46 5.62 5.84 4.63
CA ASN A 46 5.33 5.85 3.20
C ASN A 46 4.11 4.97 2.88
N ILE A 47 3.41 5.30 1.81
CA ILE A 47 2.30 4.51 1.26
C ILE A 47 2.58 4.25 -0.21
N ARG A 48 2.60 2.98 -0.59
CA ARG A 48 2.79 2.56 -1.99
C ARG A 48 1.49 1.98 -2.53
N ILE A 49 0.93 2.68 -3.52
CA ILE A 49 -0.26 2.29 -4.27
C ILE A 49 0.22 1.85 -5.66
N GLY A 50 -0.03 0.61 -6.05
CA GLY A 50 0.42 0.07 -7.34
C GLY A 50 0.70 -1.42 -7.37
N ALA A 51 0.84 -2.07 -6.21
CA ALA A 51 0.82 -3.52 -6.09
C ALA A 51 -0.60 -4.03 -5.93
N ARG A 52 -0.82 -5.35 -6.14
CA ARG A 52 -2.10 -6.05 -5.93
C ARG A 52 -2.77 -5.69 -4.59
N ASN A 53 -1.98 -5.40 -3.56
CA ASN A 53 -2.43 -4.83 -2.30
C ASN A 53 -1.61 -3.55 -2.00
N PRO A 54 -2.22 -2.47 -1.50
CA PRO A 54 -1.49 -1.29 -1.03
C PRO A 54 -0.53 -1.65 0.11
N VAL A 55 0.62 -1.01 0.13
CA VAL A 55 1.66 -1.24 1.14
C VAL A 55 1.89 0.01 1.98
N LEU A 56 1.68 -0.09 3.30
CA LEU A 56 2.07 0.95 4.25
C LEU A 56 3.42 0.59 4.87
N VAL A 57 4.40 1.47 4.68
CA VAL A 57 5.71 1.34 5.32
C VAL A 57 5.65 2.09 6.63
N VAL A 58 5.97 1.43 7.73
CA VAL A 58 5.96 1.99 9.08
C VAL A 58 7.37 2.00 9.68
N GLN A 59 7.59 2.93 10.60
CA GLN A 59 8.80 2.95 11.40
C GLN A 59 8.78 1.77 12.37
N ASN A 60 9.93 1.08 12.48
CA ASN A 60 10.10 0.08 13.53
C ASN A 60 10.08 0.76 14.90
N ASN A 61 9.03 0.50 15.68
CA ASN A 61 8.80 1.05 17.01
C ASN A 61 8.17 -0.01 17.93
N ALA A 62 7.93 0.33 19.20
CA ALA A 62 7.35 -0.59 20.18
C ALA A 62 5.90 -1.05 19.87
N ALA A 63 5.17 -0.38 18.98
CA ALA A 63 3.85 -0.83 18.53
C ALA A 63 3.99 -1.97 17.51
N VAL A 64 5.00 -1.88 16.64
CA VAL A 64 5.29 -2.87 15.61
C VAL A 64 5.71 -4.22 16.19
N THR A 65 6.41 -4.24 17.32
CA THR A 65 6.77 -5.50 18.01
C THR A 65 5.54 -6.27 18.52
N ARG A 66 4.38 -5.62 18.61
CA ARG A 66 3.09 -6.24 18.99
C ARG A 66 2.37 -6.91 17.82
N LEU A 67 2.78 -6.65 16.57
CA LEU A 67 2.20 -7.27 15.39
C LEU A 67 2.59 -8.75 15.33
N LYS A 68 1.62 -9.63 15.58
CA LYS A 68 1.78 -11.08 15.43
C LYS A 68 1.60 -11.50 13.97
N GLY A 69 2.23 -12.61 13.59
CA GLY A 69 2.08 -13.19 12.24
C GLY A 69 2.85 -12.47 11.14
N ALA A 70 3.84 -11.66 11.50
CA ALA A 70 4.74 -11.04 10.54
C ALA A 70 5.73 -12.06 9.97
N SER A 71 5.98 -12.02 8.67
CA SER A 71 7.03 -12.79 8.00
C SER A 71 8.22 -11.91 7.69
N ALA A 72 9.43 -12.49 7.73
CA ALA A 72 10.66 -11.80 7.38
C ALA A 72 11.03 -12.10 5.93
N VAL A 73 11.40 -11.06 5.18
CA VAL A 73 12.02 -11.17 3.86
C VAL A 73 13.31 -10.37 3.81
N ARG A 74 14.27 -10.83 3.02
CA ARG A 74 15.50 -10.09 2.76
C ARG A 74 15.31 -9.25 1.50
N ARG A 75 15.62 -7.95 1.56
CA ARG A 75 15.55 -7.04 0.42
C ARG A 75 16.86 -6.26 0.33
N THR A 76 17.40 -6.10 -0.88
CA THR A 76 18.54 -5.22 -1.09
C THR A 76 18.09 -3.78 -0.94
N GLY A 77 18.57 -3.11 0.11
CA GLY A 77 18.39 -1.69 0.37
C GLY A 77 19.63 -0.87 -0.04
N PRO A 78 19.60 0.46 0.17
CA PRO A 78 20.67 1.36 -0.24
C PRO A 78 22.03 1.08 0.43
N VAL A 79 22.00 0.49 1.63
CA VAL A 79 23.16 0.25 2.50
C VAL A 79 23.52 -1.24 2.62
N GLY A 80 22.87 -2.11 1.86
CA GLY A 80 23.12 -3.56 1.87
C GLY A 80 21.83 -4.37 1.98
N ILE A 81 21.93 -5.60 2.49
CA ILE A 81 20.78 -6.48 2.66
C ILE A 81 20.03 -6.09 3.93
N GLU A 82 18.77 -5.67 3.78
CA GLU A 82 17.87 -5.32 4.87
C GLU A 82 16.92 -6.48 5.17
N ARG A 83 16.61 -6.68 6.45
CA ARG A 83 15.55 -7.58 6.88
C ARG A 83 14.26 -6.79 6.98
N VAL A 84 13.36 -6.99 6.02
CA VAL A 84 12.05 -6.35 5.97
C VAL A 84 11.02 -7.32 6.53
N MET A 85 10.29 -6.87 7.54
CA MET A 85 9.18 -7.59 8.12
C MET A 85 7.89 -7.18 7.42
N ILE A 86 7.01 -8.15 7.18
CA ILE A 86 5.77 -7.97 6.43
C ILE A 86 4.62 -8.59 7.23
N ALA A 87 3.55 -7.81 7.44
CA ALA A 87 2.31 -8.31 8.01
C ALA A 87 1.11 -7.93 7.13
N ARG A 88 0.02 -8.70 7.20
CA ARG A 88 -1.25 -8.33 6.56
C ARG A 88 -2.19 -7.71 7.57
N CYS A 89 -2.80 -6.60 7.19
CA CYS A 89 -3.85 -5.95 7.96
C CYS A 89 -4.97 -5.50 7.01
N GLY A 90 -6.09 -6.23 7.05
CA GLY A 90 -7.19 -6.02 6.11
C GLY A 90 -6.74 -6.22 4.66
N GLN A 91 -7.04 -5.25 3.81
CA GLN A 91 -6.64 -5.22 2.39
C GLN A 91 -5.22 -4.65 2.17
N CYS A 92 -4.50 -4.34 3.25
CA CYS A 92 -3.18 -3.71 3.17
C CYS A 92 -2.07 -4.63 3.66
N GLN A 93 -0.89 -4.42 3.10
CA GLN A 93 0.36 -4.97 3.60
C GLN A 93 1.08 -3.91 4.43
N ILE A 94 1.57 -4.29 5.61
CA ILE A 94 2.36 -3.44 6.47
C ILE A 94 3.81 -3.92 6.40
N GLU A 95 4.74 -3.01 6.12
CA GLU A 95 6.17 -3.31 6.05
C GLU A 95 6.98 -2.44 7.02
N TRP A 96 8.00 -3.01 7.64
CA TRP A 96 9.02 -2.26 8.38
C TRP A 96 10.38 -2.93 8.26
N ILE A 97 11.45 -2.15 8.39
CA ILE A 97 12.81 -2.69 8.45
C ILE A 97 13.09 -3.09 9.91
N GLU A 98 13.39 -4.37 10.12
CA GLU A 98 13.95 -4.84 11.38
C GLU A 98 15.38 -4.33 11.49
N ARG A 99 15.63 -3.46 12.46
CA ARG A 99 17.00 -3.09 12.83
C ARG A 99 17.44 -4.10 13.88
N GLY A 100 18.56 -4.77 13.64
CA GLY A 100 19.18 -5.59 14.69
C GLY A 100 19.43 -4.69 15.90
N ASN A 101 18.99 -5.15 17.08
CA ASN A 101 19.43 -4.57 18.34
C ASN A 101 20.93 -4.74 18.51
#